data_AF-K0SQ50-F1
#
_entry.id   AF-K0SQ50-F1
#
_cell.length_a   1.000
_cell.length_b   1.000
_cell.length_c   1.000
_cell.angle_alpha   90.00
_cell.angle_beta   90.00
_cell.angle_gamma   90.00
#
_symmetry.space_group_name_H-M   'P 1'
#
loop_
_entity.id
_entity.type
_entity.pdbx_description
1 polymer ?
#
loop_
_entity_poly.entity_id
_entity_poly.type
_entity_poly.pdbx_seq_one_letter_code
_entity_poly.pdbx_strand_id
1 'polypeptide(L)'
;MEPSRCSRGDEGRKRKLEASNNEGSPVASDDMGLKAFLDQHSEQMRRMQSQIAGLMAINITLQARLDGQAESQAQEVNGLREKCDVLESKCGSLERSIQVLTKDVSWSYSAPSIPRSHWIEQGRDEEYADNMEECLERFKGDVNSIRNGEENYCGCLYHEGLMEVLHDDALLPH
;
A
#
# COMPACT_ATOMS: atom_id res chain seq x y z
N MET A 1 -22.92 19.69 58.09
CA MET A 1 -24.33 19.87 58.48
C MET A 1 -25.07 18.57 58.19
N GLU A 2 -25.20 17.73 59.20
CA GLU A 2 -26.42 16.95 59.44
C GLU A 2 -26.90 17.44 60.83
N PRO A 3 -28.22 17.55 61.11
CA PRO A 3 -29.06 16.34 61.15
C PRO A 3 -30.57 16.56 60.86
N SER A 4 -31.29 15.48 60.59
CA SER A 4 -32.65 15.36 61.13
C SER A 4 -32.92 13.93 61.56
N ARG A 5 -32.94 13.79 62.88
CA ARG A 5 -33.38 12.62 63.64
C ARG A 5 -34.91 12.61 63.66
N CYS A 6 -35.53 11.44 63.56
CA CYS A 6 -36.53 11.08 64.57
C CYS A 6 -36.69 9.57 64.68
N SER A 7 -36.91 9.14 65.90
CA SER A 7 -36.66 7.82 66.43
C SER A 7 -37.87 7.36 67.24
N ARG A 8 -38.07 6.03 67.26
CA ARG A 8 -38.57 5.23 68.41
C ARG A 8 -40.04 5.39 68.83
N GLY A 9 -40.73 4.25 68.86
CA GLY A 9 -41.98 4.05 69.58
C GLY A 9 -42.37 2.57 69.55
N ASP A 10 -41.85 1.80 70.50
CA ASP A 10 -42.22 0.42 70.80
C ASP A 10 -43.44 0.41 71.76
N GLU A 11 -44.03 -0.78 71.89
CA GLU A 11 -44.94 -1.27 72.92
C GLU A 11 -46.47 -1.09 72.76
N GLY A 12 -47.18 -2.23 72.73
CA GLY A 12 -48.30 -2.40 73.66
C GLY A 12 -49.55 -3.20 73.23
N ARG A 13 -49.47 -4.54 73.32
CA ARG A 13 -50.55 -5.51 73.69
C ARG A 13 -51.75 -5.62 72.71
N LYS A 14 -52.24 -6.82 72.34
CA LYS A 14 -52.70 -7.92 73.20
C LYS A 14 -52.75 -9.23 72.41
N ARG A 15 -52.42 -10.32 73.12
CA ARG A 15 -52.66 -11.71 72.72
C ARG A 15 -54.16 -11.97 72.59
N LYS A 16 -54.57 -12.73 71.57
CA LYS A 16 -55.60 -13.76 71.76
C LYS A 16 -55.15 -15.03 71.05
N LEU A 17 -54.80 -15.99 71.89
CA LEU A 17 -54.60 -17.39 71.58
C LEU A 17 -55.98 -17.98 71.30
N GLU A 18 -56.23 -18.54 70.12
CA GLU A 18 -57.12 -19.69 70.01
C GLU A 18 -56.48 -20.73 69.10
N ALA A 19 -56.21 -21.87 69.72
CA ALA A 19 -55.77 -23.07 69.07
C ALA A 19 -56.92 -23.62 68.21
N SER A 20 -56.61 -23.99 66.97
CA SER A 20 -57.38 -25.02 66.29
C SER A 20 -56.38 -26.08 65.86
N ASN A 21 -56.28 -27.11 66.71
CA ASN A 21 -55.69 -28.38 66.35
C ASN A 21 -56.49 -28.93 65.18
N ASN A 22 -55.84 -29.12 64.03
CA ASN A 22 -56.24 -30.17 63.12
C ASN A 22 -54.97 -30.89 62.68
N GLU A 23 -54.72 -32.00 63.37
CA GLU A 23 -53.93 -33.10 62.83
C GLU A 23 -54.53 -33.50 61.49
N GLY A 24 -53.68 -33.48 60.46
CA GLY A 24 -54.05 -33.83 59.10
C GLY A 24 -52.84 -33.73 58.20
N SER A 25 -51.88 -34.65 58.40
CA SER A 25 -50.85 -34.93 57.39
C SER A 25 -51.51 -35.21 56.04
N PRO A 26 -51.03 -34.57 54.97
CA PRO A 26 -50.36 -35.38 53.95
C PRO A 26 -49.03 -34.72 53.55
N VAL A 27 -47.93 -35.29 54.06
CA VAL A 27 -46.55 -35.05 53.62
C VAL A 27 -46.33 -35.62 52.20
N ALA A 28 -47.03 -35.06 51.22
CA ALA A 28 -46.87 -35.44 49.80
C ALA A 28 -46.94 -34.26 48.82
N SER A 29 -47.25 -33.04 49.27
CA SER A 29 -47.41 -31.88 48.38
C SER A 29 -46.17 -30.96 48.27
N ASP A 30 -45.25 -30.99 49.23
CA ASP A 30 -44.07 -30.09 49.25
C ASP A 30 -42.84 -30.67 48.51
N ASP A 31 -42.72 -32.01 48.45
CA ASP A 31 -41.61 -32.69 47.77
C ASP A 31 -41.64 -32.49 46.25
N MET A 32 -42.86 -32.47 45.67
CA MET A 32 -43.06 -32.30 44.23
C MET A 32 -42.71 -30.87 43.77
N GLY A 33 -42.91 -29.86 44.61
CA GLY A 33 -42.58 -28.46 44.33
C GLY A 33 -41.08 -28.17 44.40
N LEU A 34 -40.38 -28.74 45.39
CA LEU A 34 -38.92 -28.62 45.51
C LEU A 34 -38.20 -29.28 44.34
N LYS A 35 -38.68 -30.46 43.90
CA LYS A 35 -38.13 -31.16 42.74
C LYS A 35 -38.27 -30.34 41.45
N ALA A 36 -39.47 -29.80 41.20
CA ALA A 36 -39.70 -28.96 40.02
C ALA A 36 -38.80 -27.70 40.01
N PHE A 37 -38.57 -27.10 41.18
CA PHE A 37 -37.64 -25.97 41.32
C PHE A 37 -36.18 -26.35 41.01
N LEU A 38 -35.70 -27.49 41.54
CA LEU A 38 -34.36 -27.99 41.27
C LEU A 38 -34.16 -28.36 39.78
N ASP A 39 -35.17 -28.96 39.16
CA ASP A 39 -35.16 -29.28 37.73
C ASP A 39 -35.11 -27.99 36.88
N GLN A 40 -35.93 -26.99 37.22
CA GLN A 40 -35.92 -25.67 36.56
C GLN A 40 -34.56 -24.97 36.69
N HIS A 41 -33.97 -24.98 37.90
CA HIS A 41 -32.66 -24.38 38.14
C HIS A 41 -31.55 -25.13 37.36
N SER A 42 -31.63 -26.46 37.28
CA SER A 42 -30.71 -27.29 36.51
C SER A 42 -30.78 -27.02 35.01
N GLU A 43 -31.99 -26.83 34.48
CA GLU A 43 -32.18 -26.38 33.10
C GLU A 43 -31.62 -24.99 32.85
N GLN A 44 -31.82 -24.05 33.79
CA GLN A 44 -31.29 -22.70 33.68
C GLN A 44 -29.76 -22.72 33.65
N MET A 45 -29.11 -23.48 34.54
CA MET A 45 -27.65 -23.67 34.52
C MET A 45 -27.16 -24.25 33.20
N ARG A 46 -27.86 -25.26 32.65
CA ARG A 46 -27.51 -25.86 31.35
C ARG A 46 -27.63 -24.84 30.20
N ARG A 47 -28.67 -24.01 30.20
CA ARG A 47 -28.84 -22.93 29.21
C ARG A 47 -27.71 -21.90 29.31
N MET A 48 -27.37 -21.47 30.53
CA MET A 48 -26.25 -20.54 30.75
C MET A 48 -24.91 -21.12 30.29
N GLN A 49 -24.62 -22.38 30.61
CA GLN A 49 -23.40 -23.06 30.16
C GLN A 49 -23.32 -23.15 28.64
N SER A 50 -24.43 -23.46 27.97
CA SER A 50 -24.50 -23.47 26.51
C SER A 50 -24.23 -22.08 25.90
N GLN A 51 -24.80 -21.03 26.50
CA GLN A 51 -24.53 -19.64 26.08
C GLN A 51 -23.07 -19.24 26.27
N ILE A 52 -22.46 -19.58 27.41
CA ILE A 52 -21.05 -19.32 27.68
C ILE A 52 -20.16 -20.04 26.66
N ALA A 53 -20.43 -21.32 26.39
CA ALA A 53 -19.70 -22.09 25.38
C ALA A 53 -19.83 -21.46 23.98
N GLY A 54 -21.04 -21.00 23.61
CA GLY A 54 -21.27 -20.27 22.37
C GLY A 54 -20.49 -18.96 22.27
N LEU A 55 -20.49 -18.16 23.34
CA LEU A 55 -19.72 -16.91 23.40
C LEU A 55 -18.21 -17.16 23.33
N MET A 56 -17.70 -18.20 23.99
CA MET A 56 -16.30 -18.61 23.91
C MET A 56 -15.90 -18.98 22.49
N ALA A 57 -16.73 -19.77 21.78
CA ALA A 57 -16.47 -20.14 20.39
C ALA A 57 -16.44 -18.92 19.46
N ILE A 58 -17.36 -17.98 19.65
CA ILE A 58 -17.37 -16.71 18.90
C ILE A 58 -16.12 -15.90 19.21
N ASN A 59 -15.73 -15.78 20.48
CA ASN A 59 -14.56 -15.02 20.88
C ASN A 59 -13.26 -15.59 20.26
N ILE A 60 -13.09 -16.91 20.29
CA ILE A 60 -11.96 -17.60 19.63
C ILE A 60 -11.95 -17.30 18.13
N THR A 61 -13.12 -17.34 17.48
CA THR A 61 -13.23 -17.08 16.04
C THR A 61 -12.88 -15.63 15.71
N LEU A 62 -13.34 -14.67 16.52
CA LEU A 62 -13.01 -13.26 16.35
C LEU A 62 -11.52 -12.99 16.57
N GLN A 63 -10.92 -13.62 17.58
CA GLN A 63 -9.50 -13.50 17.85
C GLN A 63 -8.68 -14.00 16.66
N ALA A 64 -8.98 -15.19 16.15
CA ALA A 64 -8.28 -15.74 14.99
C ALA A 64 -8.40 -14.85 13.74
N ARG A 65 -9.55 -14.20 13.53
CA ARG A 65 -9.74 -13.24 12.43
C ARG A 65 -8.93 -11.96 12.61
N LEU A 66 -8.87 -11.43 13.84
CA LEU A 66 -8.08 -10.24 14.14
C LEU A 66 -6.59 -10.53 13.95
N ASP A 67 -6.11 -11.68 14.43
CA ASP A 67 -4.71 -12.09 14.29
C ASP A 67 -4.35 -12.27 12.81
N GLY A 68 -5.18 -13.00 12.05
CA GLY A 68 -4.94 -13.17 10.61
C GLY A 68 -4.99 -11.86 9.82
N GLN A 69 -5.85 -10.92 10.21
CA GLN A 69 -5.89 -9.60 9.60
C GLN A 69 -4.64 -8.78 9.94
N ALA A 70 -4.17 -8.83 11.20
CA ALA A 70 -2.96 -8.14 11.62
C ALA A 70 -1.72 -8.68 10.89
N GLU A 71 -1.61 -10.00 10.75
CA GLU A 71 -0.53 -10.64 9.99
C GLU A 71 -0.57 -10.25 8.50
N SER A 72 -1.74 -10.31 7.88
CA SER A 72 -1.91 -9.93 6.47
C SER A 72 -1.54 -8.45 6.24
N GLN A 73 -1.96 -7.55 7.13
CA GLN A 73 -1.62 -6.13 7.03
C GLN A 73 -0.12 -5.89 7.24
N ALA A 74 0.50 -6.58 8.19
CA ALA A 74 1.94 -6.48 8.43
C ALA A 74 2.75 -6.94 7.20
N GLN A 75 2.34 -8.03 6.55
CA GLN A 75 2.96 -8.50 5.31
C GLN A 75 2.82 -7.49 4.18
N GLU A 76 1.63 -6.91 4.00
CA GLU A 76 1.38 -5.89 2.98
C GLU A 76 2.25 -4.65 3.20
N VAL A 77 2.31 -4.14 4.44
CA VAL A 77 3.13 -2.99 4.81
C VAL A 77 4.61 -3.26 4.56
N ASN A 78 5.11 -4.44 4.93
CA ASN A 78 6.50 -4.82 4.67
C ASN A 78 6.79 -4.89 3.17
N GLY A 79 5.90 -5.51 2.38
CA GLY A 79 6.05 -5.59 0.93
C GLY A 79 5.99 -4.22 0.24
N LEU A 80 5.18 -3.29 0.75
CA LEU A 80 5.15 -1.91 0.26
C LEU A 80 6.44 -1.17 0.62
N ARG A 81 6.92 -1.34 1.85
CA ARG A 81 8.17 -0.72 2.31
C ARG A 81 9.36 -1.15 1.46
N GLU A 82 9.50 -2.45 1.19
CA GLU A 82 10.57 -2.98 0.31
C GLU A 82 10.50 -2.38 -1.10
N LYS A 83 9.30 -2.25 -1.66
CA LYS A 83 9.12 -1.60 -2.98
C LYS A 83 9.51 -0.13 -2.95
N CYS A 84 9.17 0.60 -1.89
CA CYS A 84 9.59 1.99 -1.71
C CYS A 84 11.11 2.10 -1.64
N ASP A 85 11.79 1.26 -0.84
CA ASP A 85 13.25 1.26 -0.70
C ASP A 85 13.93 1.00 -2.06
N VAL A 86 13.41 0.07 -2.86
CA VAL A 86 13.90 -0.22 -4.22
C VAL A 86 13.69 0.98 -5.16
N LEU A 87 12.53 1.63 -5.11
CA LEU A 87 12.24 2.80 -5.94
C LEU A 87 13.14 3.98 -5.56
N GLU A 88 13.32 4.25 -4.27
CA GLU A 88 14.18 5.31 -3.78
C GLU A 88 15.64 5.10 -4.22
N SER A 89 16.14 3.86 -4.13
CA SER A 89 17.46 3.50 -4.65
C SER A 89 17.60 3.74 -6.15
N LYS A 90 16.60 3.36 -6.95
CA LYS A 90 16.59 3.59 -8.40
C LYS A 90 16.56 5.09 -8.73
N CYS A 91 15.72 5.86 -8.05
CA CYS A 91 15.64 7.31 -8.22
C CYS A 91 16.97 7.97 -7.89
N GLY A 92 17.60 7.63 -6.76
CA GLY A 92 18.92 8.16 -6.40
C GLY A 92 20.03 7.71 -7.35
N SER A 93 19.92 6.53 -7.97
CA SER A 93 20.85 6.12 -9.04
C SER A 93 20.64 6.92 -10.32
N LEU A 94 19.39 7.13 -10.73
CA LEU A 94 19.05 7.90 -11.92
C LEU A 94 19.49 9.36 -11.77
N GLU A 95 19.22 9.95 -10.60
CA GLU A 95 19.64 11.32 -10.29
C GLU A 95 21.16 11.48 -10.38
N ARG A 96 21.93 10.53 -9.82
CA ARG A 96 23.39 10.51 -9.97
C ARG A 96 23.82 10.39 -11.43
N SER A 97 23.19 9.52 -12.21
CA SER A 97 23.49 9.39 -13.64
C SER A 97 23.21 10.70 -14.39
N ILE A 98 22.09 11.36 -14.13
CA ILE A 98 21.75 12.66 -14.73
C ILE A 98 22.76 13.72 -14.28
N GLN A 99 23.13 13.76 -13.01
CA GLN A 99 24.15 14.70 -12.53
C GLN A 99 25.49 14.47 -13.22
N VAL A 100 25.92 13.22 -13.43
CA VAL A 100 27.15 12.92 -14.20
C VAL A 100 27.02 13.34 -15.67
N LEU A 101 25.85 13.12 -16.29
CA LEU A 101 25.60 13.50 -17.69
C LEU A 101 25.41 15.00 -17.89
N THR A 102 25.08 15.76 -16.85
CA THR A 102 24.85 17.21 -16.93
C THR A 102 26.02 18.02 -16.39
N LYS A 103 26.78 17.48 -15.44
CA LYS A 103 27.96 18.13 -14.87
C LYS A 103 29.10 18.02 -15.87
N ASP A 104 29.59 19.17 -16.31
CA ASP A 104 30.75 19.34 -17.18
C ASP A 104 30.57 18.90 -18.65
N VAL A 105 29.34 18.65 -19.11
CA VAL A 105 29.06 18.44 -20.53
C VAL A 105 28.90 19.78 -21.24
N SER A 106 30.02 20.48 -21.45
CA SER A 106 30.15 21.44 -22.54
C SER A 106 30.44 20.69 -23.85
N TRP A 107 29.64 19.66 -24.16
CA TRP A 107 29.80 18.94 -25.42
C TRP A 107 29.36 19.88 -26.55
N SER A 108 30.34 20.50 -27.19
CA SER A 108 30.18 21.11 -28.49
C SER A 108 30.30 20.03 -29.56
N TYR A 109 29.44 20.06 -30.58
CA TYR A 109 29.65 19.25 -31.78
C TYR A 109 31.10 19.40 -32.24
N SER A 110 31.90 18.36 -32.01
CA SER A 110 33.35 18.37 -32.12
C SER A 110 33.83 17.83 -33.46
N ALA A 111 32.91 17.32 -34.28
CA ALA A 111 33.25 16.94 -35.64
C ALA A 111 33.65 18.20 -36.43
N PRO A 112 34.71 18.12 -37.25
CA PRO A 112 35.23 19.25 -37.98
C PRO A 112 34.24 19.64 -39.06
N SER A 113 34.29 20.90 -39.50
CA SER A 113 33.51 21.29 -40.68
C SER A 113 34.14 20.63 -41.91
N ILE A 114 33.52 19.57 -42.41
CA ILE A 114 33.96 18.88 -43.63
C ILE A 114 33.34 19.61 -44.83
N PRO A 115 34.13 20.31 -45.66
CA PRO A 115 33.61 21.02 -46.82
C PRO A 115 33.22 20.03 -47.91
N ARG A 116 32.27 20.43 -48.76
CA ARG A 116 31.86 19.70 -49.97
C ARG A 116 33.03 19.18 -50.81
N SER A 117 34.12 19.95 -50.92
CA SER A 117 35.31 19.58 -51.69
C SER A 117 35.99 18.30 -51.19
N HIS A 118 35.90 17.99 -49.89
CA HIS A 118 36.44 16.75 -49.30
C HIS A 118 35.90 15.51 -50.02
N TRP A 119 34.60 15.48 -50.29
CA TRP A 119 33.95 14.34 -50.95
C TRP A 119 34.37 14.23 -52.41
N ILE A 120 34.46 15.36 -53.12
CA ILE A 120 34.91 15.40 -54.52
C ILE A 120 36.38 14.95 -54.65
N GLU A 121 37.25 15.38 -53.74
CA GLU A 121 38.66 14.99 -53.70
C GLU A 121 38.85 13.49 -53.41
N GLN A 122 37.91 12.87 -52.68
CA GLN A 122 37.85 11.42 -52.50
C GLN A 122 37.28 10.65 -53.70
N GLY A 123 36.94 11.34 -54.80
CA GLY A 123 36.37 10.73 -56.00
C GLY A 123 34.88 10.43 -55.92
N ARG A 124 34.15 11.08 -55.00
CA ARG A 124 32.68 11.05 -54.96
C ARG A 124 32.12 12.01 -56.00
N ASP A 125 30.91 11.70 -56.47
CA ASP A 125 30.21 12.57 -57.41
C ASP A 125 29.60 13.81 -56.72
N GLU A 126 29.15 14.73 -57.57
CA GLU A 126 28.59 16.01 -57.17
C GLU A 126 27.34 15.84 -56.29
N GLU A 127 26.50 14.86 -56.63
CA GLU A 127 25.25 14.55 -55.92
C GLU A 127 25.54 14.01 -54.50
N TYR A 128 26.50 13.10 -54.36
CA TYR A 128 26.93 12.57 -53.07
C TYR A 128 27.52 13.69 -52.20
N ALA A 129 28.37 14.55 -52.78
CA ALA A 129 28.98 15.65 -52.06
C ALA A 129 27.94 16.67 -51.55
N ASP A 130 26.93 17.00 -52.38
CA ASP A 130 25.81 17.88 -52.02
C ASP A 130 24.99 17.28 -50.87
N ASN A 131 24.64 16.00 -51.00
CA ASN A 131 23.83 15.34 -49.99
C ASN A 131 24.59 15.21 -48.64
N MET A 132 25.89 14.96 -48.66
CA MET A 132 26.71 14.91 -47.44
C MET A 132 26.81 16.28 -46.75
N GLU A 133 26.92 17.37 -47.52
CA GLU A 133 26.92 18.73 -46.97
C GLU A 133 25.59 19.05 -46.27
N GLU A 134 24.46 18.72 -46.90
CA GLU A 134 23.14 18.91 -46.31
C GLU A 134 22.93 18.05 -45.05
N CYS A 135 23.36 16.79 -45.07
CA CYS A 135 23.28 15.90 -43.91
C CYS A 135 24.08 16.43 -42.71
N LEU A 136 25.29 16.95 -42.93
CA LEU A 136 26.12 17.52 -41.87
C LEU A 136 25.52 18.78 -41.26
N GLU A 137 24.95 19.67 -42.07
CA GLU A 137 24.24 20.86 -41.57
C GLU A 137 23.00 20.50 -40.76
N ARG A 138 22.22 19.50 -41.20
CA ARG A 138 21.08 18.99 -40.43
C ARG A 138 21.51 18.41 -39.09
N PHE A 139 22.56 17.60 -39.04
CA PHE A 139 23.07 17.06 -37.77
C PHE A 139 23.49 18.16 -36.79
N LYS A 140 24.16 19.22 -37.28
CA LYS A 140 24.50 20.40 -36.45
C LYS A 140 23.25 21.06 -35.89
N GLY A 141 22.23 21.26 -36.73
CA GLY A 141 20.93 21.80 -36.33
C GLY A 141 20.26 20.94 -35.25
N ASP A 142 20.21 19.63 -35.47
CA ASP A 142 19.53 18.70 -34.57
C ASP A 142 20.18 18.63 -33.19
N VAL A 143 21.52 18.60 -33.15
CA VAL A 143 22.29 18.67 -31.90
C VAL A 143 22.00 19.97 -31.15
N ASN A 144 21.88 21.10 -31.87
CA ASN A 144 21.55 22.38 -31.25
C ASN A 144 20.12 22.42 -30.67
N SER A 145 19.13 21.87 -31.37
CA SER A 145 17.76 21.77 -30.87
C SER A 145 17.64 20.85 -29.65
N ILE A 146 18.30 19.68 -29.69
CA ILE A 146 18.39 18.76 -28.54
C ILE A 146 18.99 19.47 -27.32
N ARG A 147 20.06 20.25 -27.54
CA ARG A 147 20.71 21.05 -26.48
C ARG A 147 19.76 22.07 -25.84
N ASN A 148 18.91 22.70 -26.65
CA ASN A 148 17.96 23.71 -26.16
C ASN A 148 16.69 23.10 -25.55
N GLY A 149 16.56 21.77 -25.52
CA GLY A 149 15.36 21.09 -25.05
C GLY A 149 14.17 21.26 -25.99
N GLU A 150 14.42 21.55 -27.26
CA GLU A 150 13.40 21.66 -28.28
C GLU A 150 12.94 20.24 -28.69
N GLU A 151 11.64 20.08 -28.90
CA GLU A 151 11.07 18.83 -29.39
C GLU A 151 11.56 18.61 -30.83
N ASN A 152 12.54 17.73 -31.01
CA ASN A 152 13.17 17.51 -32.30
C ASN A 152 12.84 16.13 -32.86
N TYR A 153 12.26 16.11 -34.07
CA TYR A 153 12.16 14.92 -34.90
C TYR A 153 13.42 14.85 -35.77
N CYS A 154 14.43 14.07 -35.36
CA CYS A 154 15.61 13.82 -36.22
C CYS A 154 15.13 13.11 -37.50
N GLY A 155 14.87 13.91 -38.54
CA GLY A 155 14.68 13.45 -39.91
C GLY A 155 15.96 12.86 -40.50
N CYS A 156 17.10 13.07 -39.83
CA CYS A 156 18.40 12.56 -40.22
C CYS A 156 18.48 11.04 -40.33
N LEU A 157 17.62 10.29 -39.62
CA LEU A 157 17.56 8.83 -39.68
C LEU A 157 16.50 8.28 -40.65
N TYR A 158 15.67 9.16 -41.24
CA TYR A 158 14.52 8.79 -42.07
C TYR A 158 14.74 9.02 -43.58
N HIS A 159 15.98 9.06 -44.04
CA HIS A 159 16.26 8.95 -45.48
C HIS A 159 16.28 7.48 -45.90
N GLU A 160 15.08 6.91 -46.05
CA GLU A 160 14.88 5.67 -46.81
C GLU A 160 15.37 5.90 -48.25
N GLY A 161 16.64 5.60 -48.51
CA GLY A 161 17.17 5.40 -49.86
C GLY A 161 18.37 6.25 -50.30
N LEU A 162 18.93 7.15 -49.49
CA LEU A 162 19.94 8.10 -50.00
C LEU A 162 21.35 8.06 -49.40
N MET A 163 21.64 7.26 -48.37
CA MET A 163 23.03 7.26 -47.88
C MET A 163 23.38 6.04 -47.04
N GLU A 164 23.98 5.05 -47.70
CA GLU A 164 24.99 4.25 -47.02
C GLU A 164 26.19 5.18 -46.83
N VAL A 165 26.20 5.97 -45.75
CA VAL A 165 27.35 6.80 -45.39
C VAL A 165 28.48 5.82 -45.10
N LEU A 166 29.38 5.67 -46.06
CA LEU A 166 30.57 4.87 -45.87
C LEU A 166 31.37 5.50 -44.73
N HIS A 167 31.94 4.65 -43.87
CA HIS A 167 32.77 5.10 -42.76
C HIS A 167 33.87 6.05 -43.28
N ASP A 168 33.91 7.26 -42.73
CA ASP A 168 34.96 8.26 -42.96
C ASP A 168 35.52 8.68 -41.59
N ASP A 169 36.83 8.54 -41.41
CA ASP A 169 37.52 8.86 -40.17
C ASP A 169 37.43 10.35 -39.81
N ALA A 170 37.20 11.23 -40.79
CA ALA A 170 36.99 12.67 -40.56
C ALA A 170 35.68 12.97 -39.82
N LEU A 171 34.71 12.04 -39.83
CA LEU A 171 33.45 12.14 -39.08
C LEU A 171 33.58 11.70 -37.62
N LEU A 172 34.72 11.14 -37.21
CA LEU A 172 34.92 10.69 -35.85
C LEU A 172 35.17 11.88 -34.91
N PRO A 173 34.47 11.94 -33.76
CA PRO A 173 34.77 12.93 -32.74
C PRO A 173 36.20 12.71 -32.22
N HIS A 174 36.98 13.79 -32.20
CA HIS A 174 38.36 13.83 -31.68
C HIS A 174 38.43 14.40 -30.27
#